data_AF-A0A946TRP0-F1
#
_entry.id   AF-A0A946TRP0-F1
#
_cell.length_a   1.000
_cell.length_b   1.000
_cell.length_c   1.000
_cell.angle_alpha   90.00
_cell.angle_beta   90.00
_cell.angle_gamma   90.00
#
_symmetry.space_group_name_H-M   'P 1'
#
loop_
_entity.id
_entity.type
_entity.pdbx_description
1 polymer ?
#
loop_
_entity_poly.entity_id
_entity_poly.type
_entity_poly.pdbx_seq_one_letter_code
_entity_poly.pdbx_strand_id
1 'polypeptide(L)' 'MTKITLAESDAVIDGVFAAAGVGGMKPLAVVVLDDGGIVVSYKRQDGSPILRFE' A
#
# COMPACT_ATOMS: atom_id res chain seq x y z
N MET A 1 -13.97 -10.61 -15.04
CA MET A 1 -13.61 -9.86 -13.82
C MET A 1 -12.27 -9.20 -14.14
N THR A 2 -12.21 -7.86 -14.20
CA THR A 2 -10.95 -7.16 -14.45
C THR A 2 -10.13 -7.20 -13.17
N LYS A 3 -8.98 -7.86 -13.20
CA LYS A 3 -8.04 -7.90 -12.07
C LYS A 3 -7.26 -6.60 -12.04
N ILE A 4 -7.05 -6.06 -10.84
CA ILE A 4 -6.14 -4.92 -10.66
C ILE A 4 -4.74 -5.33 -11.12
N THR A 5 -4.11 -4.50 -11.95
CA THR A 5 -2.75 -4.74 -12.40
C THR A 5 -1.74 -4.36 -11.31
N LEU A 6 -0.51 -4.84 -11.44
CA LEU A 6 0.58 -4.43 -10.55
C LEU A 6 0.80 -2.91 -10.62
N ALA A 7 0.76 -2.33 -11.82
CA ALA A 7 0.95 -0.89 -12.02
C ALA A 7 -0.15 -0.05 -11.35
N GLU A 8 -1.41 -0.49 -11.42
CA GLU A 8 -2.52 0.17 -10.71
C GLU A 8 -2.36 0.04 -9.18
N SER A 9 -1.94 -1.13 -8.71
CA SER A 9 -1.69 -1.36 -7.27
C SER A 9 -0.55 -0.50 -6.73
N ASP A 10 0.54 -0.36 -7.50
CA ASP A 10 1.65 0.53 -7.17
C ASP A 10 1.21 2.00 -7.13
N ALA A 11 0.40 2.43 -8.10
CA ALA A 11 -0.13 3.80 -8.13
C ALA A 11 -1.03 4.11 -6.92
N VAL A 12 -1.82 3.14 -6.45
CA VAL A 12 -2.60 3.26 -5.21
C VAL A 12 -1.69 3.47 -4.01
N ILE A 13 -0.63 2.66 -3.87
CA ILE A 13 0.30 2.77 -2.75
C ILE A 13 1.01 4.13 -2.76
N ASP A 14 1.49 4.56 -3.91
CA ASP A 14 2.19 5.84 -4.05
C ASP A 14 1.26 7.03 -3.73
N GLY A 15 -0.01 6.96 -4.14
CA GLY A 15 -1.04 7.93 -3.78
C GLY A 15 -1.32 7.98 -2.27
N VAL A 16 -1.36 6.83 -1.59
CA VAL A 16 -1.51 6.76 -0.12
C VAL A 16 -0.33 7.42 0.57
N PHE A 17 0.89 7.16 0.13
CA PHE A 17 2.08 7.78 0.72
C PHE A 17 2.12 9.30 0.48
N ALA A 18 1.72 9.77 -0.70
CA ALA A 18 1.60 11.19 -0.98
C ALA A 18 0.58 11.87 -0.05
N ALA A 19 -0.61 11.28 0.08
CA ALA A 19 -1.67 11.79 0.97
C ALA A 19 -1.23 11.79 2.45
N ALA A 20 -0.54 10.73 2.88
CA ALA A 20 0.02 10.63 4.22
C ALA A 20 1.08 11.71 4.51
N GLY A 21 1.91 12.01 3.51
CA GLY A 21 2.89 13.10 3.57
C GLY A 21 2.23 14.47 3.72
N VAL A 22 1.21 14.77 2.92
CA VAL A 22 0.43 16.02 3.03
C VAL A 22 -0.27 16.13 4.40
N GLY A 23 -0.75 14.99 4.93
CA GLY A 23 -1.43 14.92 6.21
C GLY A 23 -0.53 14.88 7.44
N GLY A 24 0.81 14.88 7.29
CA GLY A 24 1.74 14.78 8.42
C GLY A 24 1.60 13.47 9.22
N MET A 25 1.19 12.39 8.55
CA MET A 25 0.98 11.10 9.21
C MET A 25 2.32 10.43 9.56
N LYS A 26 2.28 9.48 10.50
CA LYS A 26 3.43 8.61 10.78
C LYS A 26 3.71 7.68 9.58
N PRO A 27 4.94 7.16 9.42
CA PRO A 27 5.25 6.20 8.37
C PRO A 27 4.29 5.01 8.32
N LEU A 28 3.90 4.64 7.10
CA LEU A 28 2.85 3.66 6.83
C LEU A 28 3.39 2.38 6.20
N ALA A 29 2.60 1.32 6.35
CA ALA A 29 2.69 0.11 5.55
C ALA A 29 1.36 -0.05 4.82
N VAL A 30 1.39 -0.36 3.52
CA VAL A 30 0.20 -0.43 2.66
C VAL A 30 0.23 -1.74 1.89
N VAL A 31 -0.87 -2.48 1.93
CA VAL A 31 -1.12 -3.70 1.17
C VAL A 31 -2.30 -3.46 0.23
N VAL A 32 -2.20 -3.96 -1.00
CA VAL A 32 -3.28 -3.99 -1.98
C VAL A 32 -3.63 -5.45 -2.26
N LEU A 33 -4.92 -5.77 -2.17
CA LEU A 33 -5.46 -7.10 -2.45
C LEU A 33 -6.34 -7.05 -3.71
N ASP A 34 -6.36 -8.12 -4.50
CA ASP A 34 -7.38 -8.27 -5.55
C ASP A 34 -8.72 -8.78 -4.98
N ASP A 35 -9.74 -8.90 -5.83
CA ASP A 35 -11.09 -9.37 -5.44
C ASP A 35 -11.12 -10.77 -4.82
N GLY A 36 -10.10 -11.59 -5.04
CA GLY A 36 -9.89 -12.88 -4.40
C GLY A 36 -9.22 -12.80 -3.03
N GLY A 37 -8.91 -11.61 -2.53
CA GLY A 37 -8.19 -11.39 -1.27
C GLY A 37 -6.69 -11.73 -1.34
N ILE A 38 -6.14 -11.93 -2.54
CA ILE A 38 -4.72 -12.25 -2.72
C ILE A 38 -3.92 -10.94 -2.77
N VAL A 39 -2.75 -10.94 -2.14
CA VAL A 39 -1.84 -9.80 -2.15
C VAL A 39 -1.30 -9.57 -3.56
N VAL A 40 -1.53 -8.37 -4.08
CA VAL A 40 -0.98 -7.92 -5.37
C VAL A 40 0.31 -7.14 -5.14
N SER A 41 0.33 -6.26 -4.14
CA SER A 41 1.52 -5.49 -3.77
C SER A 41 1.50 -5.07 -2.32
N TYR A 42 2.70 -4.92 -1.75
CA TYR A 42 2.92 -4.41 -0.41
C TYR A 42 4.15 -3.50 -0.39
N LYS A 43 4.04 -2.32 0.22
CA LYS A 43 5.20 -1.46 0.52
C LYS A 43 5.13 -0.97 1.95
N ARG A 44 6.30 -0.77 2.54
CA ARG A 44 6.48 -0.23 3.89
C ARG A 44 7.44 0.94 3.82
N GLN A 45 7.05 2.08 4.38
CA GLN A 45 7.94 3.22 4.56
C GLN A 45 8.93 2.96 5.69
N ASP A 46 10.13 3.50 5.54
CA ASP A 46 11.13 3.53 6.60
C ASP A 46 10.54 4.18 7.87
N GLY A 47 10.77 3.56 9.02
CA GLY A 47 10.18 3.99 10.30
C GLY A 47 8.76 3.49 10.59
N SER A 48 8.10 2.75 9.67
CA SER A 48 6.85 2.06 10.01
C SER A 48 7.13 0.83 10.89
N PRO A 49 6.34 0.57 11.95
CA PRO A 49 6.38 -0.67 12.74
C PRO A 49 6.43 -1.94 11.88
N ILE A 50 7.21 -2.92 12.34
CA ILE A 50 7.53 -4.15 11.59
C ILE A 50 6.39 -5.19 11.59
N LEU A 51 5.54 -5.22 12.64
CA LEU A 51 4.47 -6.22 12.81
C LEU A 51 3.14 -5.84 12.12
N ARG A 52 3.18 -5.19 10.95
CA ARG A 52 1.95 -4.75 10.23
C ARG A 52 1.51 -5.64 9.07
N PHE A 53 2.37 -6.57 8.65
CA PHE A 53 2.11 -7.43 7.48
C PHE A 53 2.40 -8.91 7.75
N GLU A 54 3.28 -9.21 8.72
CA GLU A 54 3.55 -10.57 9.19
C GLU A 54 2.45 -11.09 10.13
#